data_AF-A0A9P0CSN4-F1
#
_entry.id   AF-A0A9P0CSN4-F1
#
_cell.length_a   1.000
_cell.length_b   1.000
_cell.length_c   1.000
_cell.angle_alpha   90.00
_cell.angle_beta   90.00
_cell.angle_gamma   90.00
#
_symmetry.space_group_name_H-M   'P 1'
#
loop_
_entity.id
_entity.type
_entity.pdbx_description
1 polymer ?
#
loop_
_entity_poly.entity_id
_entity_poly.type
_entity_poly.pdbx_seq_one_letter_code
_entity_poly.pdbx_strand_id
1 'polypeptide(L)'
;MNTLSSYKHDYGPLPSEVSSAIKPIYEELSKEELLERCAGGFTQNNTESLNQLIWKITSKILPAGSKIVEIAAFVAAGTFNEGVLDLLLFMHGMDLMLARNSHEYA
;
A
#
# COMPACT_ATOMS: atom_id res chain seq x y z
N MET A 1 -27.58 -15.78 6.10
CA MET A 1 -28.71 -15.75 5.14
C MET A 1 -28.14 -15.65 3.74
N ASN A 2 -28.57 -16.54 2.84
CA ASN A 2 -27.99 -16.76 1.52
C ASN A 2 -28.57 -15.75 0.52
N THR A 3 -27.99 -14.54 0.47
CA THR A 3 -28.47 -13.40 -0.34
C THR A 3 -27.86 -13.34 -1.75
N LEU A 4 -26.95 -14.26 -2.09
CA LEU A 4 -26.32 -14.34 -3.41
C LEU A 4 -27.35 -14.55 -4.53
N SER A 5 -28.39 -15.36 -4.26
CA SER A 5 -29.43 -15.66 -5.25
C SER A 5 -30.33 -14.46 -5.59
N SER A 6 -30.41 -13.47 -4.71
CA SER A 6 -31.20 -12.26 -4.93
C SER A 6 -30.37 -11.06 -5.38
N TYR A 7 -29.04 -11.18 -5.42
CA TYR A 7 -28.17 -10.10 -5.83
C TYR A 7 -28.28 -9.86 -7.34
N LYS A 8 -28.54 -8.61 -7.72
CA LYS A 8 -28.55 -8.16 -9.11
C LYS A 8 -27.54 -7.04 -9.26
N HIS A 9 -26.71 -7.12 -10.29
CA HIS A 9 -25.84 -6.01 -10.68
C HIS A 9 -26.70 -4.86 -11.20
N ASP A 10 -26.34 -3.64 -10.80
CA ASP A 10 -26.93 -2.39 -11.26
C ASP A 10 -26.28 -1.87 -12.56
N TYR A 11 -25.21 -2.52 -13.02
CA TYR A 11 -24.51 -2.25 -14.27
C TYR A 11 -24.65 -3.37 -15.30
N GLY A 12 -24.52 -3.00 -16.57
CA GLY A 12 -24.47 -3.96 -17.68
C GLY A 12 -23.16 -4.76 -17.69
N PRO A 13 -23.15 -5.96 -18.30
CA PRO A 13 -21.93 -6.75 -18.44
C PRO A 13 -20.89 -6.02 -19.30
N LEU A 14 -19.61 -6.36 -19.09
CA LEU A 14 -18.54 -5.88 -19.95
C LEU A 14 -18.77 -6.33 -21.41
N PRO A 15 -18.39 -5.51 -22.41
CA PRO A 15 -18.36 -5.94 -23.81
C PRO A 15 -17.57 -7.24 -23.98
N SER A 16 -18.01 -8.10 -24.89
CA SER A 16 -17.43 -9.44 -25.07
C SER A 16 -15.94 -9.37 -25.39
N GLU A 17 -15.53 -8.40 -26.21
CA GLU A 17 -14.15 -8.17 -26.60
C GLU A 17 -13.26 -7.83 -25.41
N VAL A 18 -13.77 -6.98 -24.50
CA VAL A 18 -13.07 -6.60 -23.25
C VAL A 18 -12.97 -7.79 -22.32
N SER A 19 -14.08 -8.51 -22.10
CA SER A 19 -14.12 -9.70 -21.25
C SER A 19 -13.14 -10.78 -21.73
N SER A 20 -13.14 -11.06 -23.03
CA SER A 20 -12.21 -12.02 -23.65
C SER A 20 -10.75 -11.60 -23.51
N ALA A 21 -10.45 -10.30 -23.58
CA ALA A 21 -9.08 -9.81 -23.44
C ALA A 21 -8.58 -9.88 -21.99
N ILE A 22 -9.42 -9.54 -20.99
CA ILE A 22 -8.99 -9.47 -19.58
C ILE A 22 -9.05 -10.82 -18.86
N LYS A 23 -9.96 -11.73 -19.27
CA LYS A 23 -10.13 -13.03 -18.63
C LYS A 23 -8.82 -13.82 -18.45
N PRO A 24 -7.96 -14.01 -19.47
CA PRO A 24 -6.71 -14.76 -19.28
C PRO A 24 -5.78 -14.12 -18.24
N ILE A 25 -5.78 -12.78 -18.12
CA ILE A 25 -5.00 -12.06 -17.11
C ILE A 25 -5.52 -12.40 -15.72
N TYR A 26 -6.83 -12.38 -15.52
CA TYR A 26 -7.44 -12.73 -14.23
C TYR A 26 -7.22 -14.20 -13.87
N GLU A 27 -7.31 -15.11 -14.84
CA GLU A 27 -7.03 -16.53 -14.63
C GLU A 27 -5.56 -16.76 -14.23
N GLU A 28 -4.63 -16.06 -14.88
CA GLU A 28 -3.22 -16.11 -14.52
C GLU A 28 -2.96 -15.54 -13.13
N LEU A 29 -3.55 -14.38 -12.79
CA LEU A 29 -3.44 -13.77 -11.47
C LEU A 29 -4.12 -14.59 -10.36
N SER A 30 -5.02 -15.51 -10.71
CA SER A 30 -5.72 -16.40 -9.77
C SER A 30 -5.00 -17.73 -9.56
N LYS A 31 -3.81 -17.94 -10.15
CA LYS A 31 -3.01 -19.15 -9.90
C LYS A 31 -2.61 -19.23 -8.42
N GLU A 32 -2.73 -20.42 -7.85
CA GLU A 32 -2.44 -20.70 -6.43
C GLU A 32 -1.03 -20.23 -6.03
N GLU A 33 -0.02 -20.48 -6.87
CA GLU A 33 1.37 -20.03 -6.67
C GLU A 33 1.52 -18.49 -6.48
N LEU A 34 0.66 -17.69 -7.11
CA LEU A 34 0.64 -16.23 -6.95
C LEU A 34 -0.15 -15.80 -5.72
N LEU A 35 -1.22 -16.53 -5.40
CA LEU A 35 -2.05 -16.26 -4.22
C LEU A 35 -1.34 -16.64 -2.92
N GLU A 36 -0.57 -17.73 -2.91
CA GLU A 36 0.25 -18.15 -1.77
C GLU A 36 1.26 -17.06 -1.36
N ARG A 37 1.84 -16.34 -2.34
CA ARG A 37 2.72 -15.19 -2.08
C ARG A 37 2.00 -14.05 -1.35
N CYS A 38 0.69 -13.93 -1.55
CA CYS A 38 -0.14 -12.90 -0.91
C CYS A 38 -0.63 -13.35 0.48
N ALA A 39 -0.66 -14.65 0.78
CA ALA A 39 -1.13 -15.19 2.05
C ALA A 39 -0.29 -14.71 3.25
N GLY A 40 0.99 -14.41 3.02
CA GLY A 40 1.88 -13.83 4.04
C GLY A 40 1.67 -12.33 4.30
N GLY A 41 0.70 -11.68 3.65
CA GLY A 41 0.49 -10.23 3.75
C GLY A 41 1.54 -9.39 3.02
N PHE A 42 2.41 -10.03 2.24
CA PHE A 42 3.40 -9.33 1.43
C PHE A 42 2.72 -8.62 0.26
N THR A 43 3.10 -7.37 0.02
CA THR A 43 2.53 -6.64 -1.11
C THR A 43 3.11 -7.19 -2.42
N GLN A 44 2.27 -7.40 -3.43
CA GLN A 44 2.74 -7.85 -4.75
C GLN A 44 3.65 -6.83 -5.44
N ASN A 45 3.75 -5.61 -4.90
CA ASN A 45 4.48 -4.49 -5.47
C ASN A 45 5.21 -3.65 -4.40
N ASN A 46 6.12 -4.28 -3.65
CA ASN A 46 6.88 -3.64 -2.58
C ASN A 46 7.61 -2.37 -3.06
N THR A 47 8.19 -2.39 -4.26
CA THR A 47 8.93 -1.24 -4.81
C THR A 47 8.02 -0.06 -5.11
N GLU A 48 6.85 -0.28 -5.73
CA GLU A 48 5.91 0.83 -5.96
C GLU A 48 5.32 1.32 -4.65
N SER A 49 4.98 0.42 -3.71
CA SER A 49 4.45 0.80 -2.41
C SER A 49 5.43 1.69 -1.62
N LEU A 50 6.71 1.30 -1.57
CA LEU A 50 7.76 2.11 -0.97
C LEU A 50 7.93 3.45 -1.70
N ASN A 51 8.00 3.43 -3.04
CA ASN A 51 8.10 4.65 -3.83
C ASN A 51 6.92 5.59 -3.55
N GLN A 52 5.69 5.08 -3.51
CA GLN A 52 4.51 5.88 -3.16
C GLN A 52 4.66 6.55 -1.79
N LEU A 53 5.19 5.86 -0.77
CA LEU A 53 5.46 6.46 0.54
C LEU A 53 6.49 7.58 0.46
N ILE A 54 7.61 7.38 -0.27
CA ILE A 54 8.62 8.42 -0.48
C ILE A 54 7.96 9.66 -1.09
N TRP A 55 7.19 9.48 -2.18
CA TRP A 55 6.60 10.58 -2.92
C TRP A 55 5.42 11.26 -2.23
N LYS A 56 4.81 10.57 -1.26
CA LYS A 56 3.81 11.14 -0.35
C LYS A 56 4.44 12.10 0.66
N ILE A 57 5.69 11.84 1.08
CA ILE A 57 6.44 12.70 1.99
C ILE A 57 7.13 13.84 1.21
N THR A 58 7.84 13.51 0.13
CA THR A 58 8.48 14.49 -0.76
C THR A 58 7.78 14.49 -2.11
N SER A 59 7.01 15.53 -2.41
CA SER A 59 6.24 15.60 -3.65
C SER A 59 7.13 15.47 -4.90
N LYS A 60 6.77 14.61 -5.85
CA LYS A 60 7.45 14.46 -7.16
C LYS A 60 7.41 15.72 -8.01
N ILE A 61 6.37 16.54 -7.85
CA ILE A 61 6.13 17.72 -8.70
C ILE A 61 6.81 18.97 -8.17
N LEU A 62 7.25 18.96 -6.90
CA LEU A 62 7.94 20.09 -6.29
C LEU A 62 9.43 19.78 -6.20
N PRO A 63 10.31 20.74 -6.55
CA PRO A 63 11.73 20.55 -6.36
C PRO A 63 12.04 20.42 -4.86
N ALA A 64 12.77 19.37 -4.50
CA ALA A 64 13.28 19.14 -3.16
C ALA A 64 14.80 18.96 -3.21
N GLY A 65 15.50 19.45 -2.20
CA GLY A 65 16.94 19.21 -2.05
C GLY A 65 17.22 17.72 -1.79
N SER A 66 18.40 17.24 -2.20
CA SER A 66 18.78 15.82 -2.04
C SER A 66 18.64 15.31 -0.60
N LYS A 67 19.03 16.12 0.39
CA LYS A 67 18.88 15.78 1.82
C LYS A 67 17.43 15.58 2.25
N ILE A 68 16.48 16.33 1.68
CA ILE A 68 15.05 16.20 2.01
C ILE A 68 14.53 14.87 1.45
N VAL A 69 14.91 14.54 0.21
CA VAL A 69 14.53 13.28 -0.43
C VAL A 69 15.13 12.08 0.31
N GLU A 70 16.37 12.21 0.79
CA GLU A 70 17.04 11.20 1.59
C GLU A 70 16.31 10.96 2.93
N ILE A 71 15.95 12.01 3.67
CA ILE A 71 15.15 11.88 4.90
C ILE A 71 13.80 11.23 4.61
N ALA A 72 13.11 11.63 3.53
CA ALA A 72 11.85 11.03 3.13
C ALA A 72 12.00 9.53 2.81
N ALA A 73 13.13 9.13 2.21
CA ALA A 73 13.42 7.72 1.95
C ALA A 73 13.61 6.91 3.24
N PHE A 74 14.33 7.46 4.24
CA PHE A 74 14.48 6.80 5.54
C PHE A 74 13.15 6.64 6.27
N VAL A 75 12.34 7.71 6.36
CA VAL A 75 11.02 7.66 7.01
C VAL A 75 10.08 6.70 6.26
N ALA A 76 10.08 6.71 4.92
CA ALA A 76 9.27 5.81 4.12
C ALA A 76 9.66 4.34 4.32
N ALA A 77 10.96 4.04 4.38
CA ALA A 77 11.46 2.69 4.58
C ALA A 77 11.05 2.14 5.96
N GLY A 78 11.22 2.93 7.01
CA GLY A 78 10.83 2.52 8.35
C GLY A 78 9.31 2.39 8.51
N THR A 79 8.53 3.35 7.97
CA THR A 79 7.06 3.24 7.94
C THR A 79 6.57 2.04 7.14
N PHE A 80 7.24 1.68 6.05
CA PHE A 80 6.88 0.52 5.22
C PHE A 80 7.09 -0.81 5.96
N ASN A 81 8.15 -0.91 6.75
CA ASN A 81 8.51 -2.15 7.45
C ASN A 81 7.81 -2.30 8.81
N GLU A 82 7.71 -1.21 9.58
CA GLU A 82 7.33 -1.23 11.01
C GLU A 82 6.07 -0.38 11.30
N GLY A 83 5.48 0.25 10.28
CA GLY A 83 4.29 1.08 10.43
C GLY A 83 4.56 2.35 11.25
N VAL A 84 3.61 2.74 12.11
CA VAL A 84 3.72 3.99 12.89
C VAL A 84 4.79 3.91 13.99
N LEU A 85 5.17 2.70 14.44
CA LEU A 85 6.13 2.52 15.53
C LEU A 85 7.47 3.18 15.20
N ASP A 86 7.91 3.06 13.96
CA ASP A 86 9.15 3.67 13.50
C ASP A 86 9.09 5.20 13.46
N LEU A 87 7.92 5.78 13.13
CA LEU A 87 7.72 7.22 13.24
C LEU A 87 7.81 7.71 14.70
N LEU A 88 7.27 6.95 15.65
CA LEU A 88 7.40 7.27 17.09
C LEU A 88 8.86 7.23 17.54
N LEU A 89 9.66 6.29 17.04
CA LEU A 89 11.10 6.21 17.33
C LEU A 89 11.86 7.41 16.76
N PHE A 90 11.58 7.83 15.52
CA PHE A 90 12.15 9.04 14.94
C PHE A 90 11.81 10.28 15.78
N MET A 91 10.53 10.44 16.15
CA MET A 91 10.07 11.56 16.95
C MET A 91 10.76 11.60 18.32
N HIS A 92 10.88 10.44 18.97
CA HIS A 92 11.58 10.32 20.24
C HIS A 92 13.07 10.71 20.10
N GLY A 93 13.76 10.23 19.07
CA GLY A 93 15.17 10.56 18.81
C GLY A 93 15.41 12.04 18.45
N MET A 94 14.37 12.76 18.03
CA MET A 94 14.38 14.20 17.79
C MET A 94 13.96 15.03 19.02
N ASP A 95 13.80 14.41 20.18
CA ASP A 95 13.31 15.02 21.42
C ASP A 95 11.93 15.70 21.27
N LEU A 96 11.07 15.17 20.38
CA LEU A 96 9.69 15.62 20.26
C LEU A 96 8.84 15.06 21.41
N MET A 97 7.99 15.91 21.99
CA MET A 97 7.07 15.46 23.03
C MET A 97 5.99 14.55 22.45
N LEU A 98 6.08 13.26 22.78
CA LEU A 98 5.03 12.28 22.50
C LEU A 98 3.97 12.31 23.60
N ALA A 99 2.69 12.31 23.23
CA ALA A 99 1.61 12.16 24.19
C ALA A 99 1.72 10.77 24.85
N ARG A 100 1.30 10.65 26.13
CA ARG A 100 1.40 9.38 26.90
C ARG A 100 0.78 8.17 26.20
N ASN A 101 -0.18 8.42 25.31
CA ASN A 101 -0.95 7.41 24.59
C ASN A 101 -0.62 7.36 23.09
N SER A 102 0.50 7.94 22.63
CA SER A 102 0.84 7.94 21.19
C SER A 102 1.04 6.53 20.61
N HIS A 103 1.40 5.57 21.46
CA HIS A 103 1.54 4.15 21.12
C HIS A 103 0.18 3.46 20.85
N GLU A 104 -0.94 4.03 21.30
CA GLU A 104 -2.29 3.47 21.04
C GLU A 104 -2.73 3.67 19.58
N TYR A 105 -2.02 4.53 18.84
CA TYR A 105 -2.27 4.83 17.42
C TYR A 105 -1.33 4.06 16.48
N ALA A 106 -0.56 3.11 17.02
CA ALA A 106 0.39 2.26 16.31
C ALA A 106 -0.22 0.96 15.80
#